data_AF-A0AB39BN07-F1
#
_entry.id   AF-A0AB39BN07-F1
#
_cell.length_a   1.000
_cell.length_b   1.000
_cell.length_c   1.000
_cell.angle_alpha   90.00
_cell.angle_beta   90.00
_cell.angle_gamma   90.00
#
_symmetry.space_group_name_H-M   'P 1'
#
loop_
_entity.id
_entity.type
_entity.pdbx_description
1 polymer ?
#
loop_
_entity_poly.entity_id
_entity_poly.type
_entity_poly.pdbx_seq_one_letter_code
_entity_poly.pdbx_strand_id
1 'polypeptide(L)'
;MKIVLDAVKSDFPDYKIINITEVGFPIFQKAVVCLATLYKGLPVVMDFTLKLLNQEINTKLISELLSIDEELIKNAVYDLELNGMYDLKTQRLTDDGRKYISNNKYEQLQRIELPISVDGFTGYIRKSRNYISNKNAKAINLNTLEPILDKNNNEIIYGQIIKRILEEYIKESNSEYEGQLVEMVSVNEKPTEYKKYNIVVIEDLDKKSRLVVYDRNTKVNFFDSGLINADEIGIKIFTDNTIDLFIDQVKGVEGYELEANDELYTILDYDYYNRDYNNVFIEIPMIEAYELKDEWINNLERYLRRKRNLKISFTGCSYPTTNIKNKVYKIIDLRKKYNNLELQHKIDYKYPSVILDNKVGYIDKITKYELGLKNNTTCVTHNISKLTNVKQEDETGNSENLKALTKPINNLDELKYQIKKIVESAKSLDVEMEDYYGIGWLDNGQFLNEYNLDNIKLAKNEKSYSNFTKDLNASMVELIDERGKEMGINNYFYTEFKNNFPKLHHALDRLRVYRNSMQHNNLNSQNLIKYLNYIKSDLNGTFPEFYSNGYLILQTVILKEIFNAIIETSRDLNKIAL
;
A
#
# COMPACT_ATOMS: atom_id res chain seq x y z
N MET A 1 -12.57 12.61 0.90
CA MET A 1 -11.78 13.85 0.96
C MET A 1 -12.69 15.07 0.88
N LYS A 2 -13.54 15.21 -0.15
CA LYS A 2 -14.56 16.28 -0.26
C LYS A 2 -15.39 16.49 1.03
N ILE A 3 -15.94 15.42 1.60
CA ILE A 3 -16.68 15.48 2.87
C ILE A 3 -15.87 16.09 4.04
N VAL A 4 -14.56 15.81 4.10
CA VAL A 4 -13.67 16.36 5.14
C VAL A 4 -13.40 17.83 4.86
N LEU A 5 -13.13 18.18 3.59
CA LEU A 5 -12.92 19.56 3.15
C LEU A 5 -14.11 20.44 3.51
N ASP A 6 -15.32 19.99 3.21
CA ASP A 6 -16.56 20.73 3.49
C ASP A 6 -16.76 20.91 5.01
N ALA A 7 -16.47 19.88 5.81
CA ALA A 7 -16.54 19.96 7.27
C ALA A 7 -15.51 20.94 7.84
N VAL A 8 -14.28 20.92 7.36
CA VAL A 8 -13.22 21.86 7.81
C VAL A 8 -13.57 23.29 7.43
N LYS A 9 -14.04 23.54 6.20
CA LYS A 9 -14.48 24.88 5.77
C LYS A 9 -15.66 25.39 6.62
N SER A 10 -16.54 24.50 7.07
CA SER A 10 -17.64 24.85 7.98
C SER A 10 -17.14 25.16 9.40
N ASP A 11 -16.23 24.36 9.94
CA ASP A 11 -15.71 24.52 11.31
C ASP A 11 -14.71 25.68 11.42
N PHE A 12 -13.97 25.97 10.34
CA PHE A 12 -12.89 26.95 10.26
C PHE A 12 -12.96 27.80 8.98
N PRO A 13 -13.97 28.67 8.82
CA PRO A 13 -14.21 29.42 7.58
C PRO A 13 -13.10 30.42 7.23
N ASP A 14 -12.45 30.99 8.25
CA ASP A 14 -11.39 32.00 8.07
C ASP A 14 -9.98 31.38 7.96
N TYR A 15 -9.87 30.05 7.95
CA TYR A 15 -8.59 29.35 7.90
C TYR A 15 -8.29 28.86 6.48
N LYS A 16 -7.03 28.96 6.10
CA LYS A 16 -6.53 28.32 4.88
C LYS A 16 -6.24 26.85 5.15
N ILE A 17 -6.79 25.96 4.32
CA ILE A 17 -6.48 24.53 4.39
C ILE A 17 -5.19 24.27 3.61
N ILE A 18 -4.17 23.78 4.29
CA ILE A 18 -2.84 23.53 3.71
C ILE A 18 -2.71 22.09 3.21
N ASN A 19 -3.14 21.12 4.04
CA ASN A 19 -3.03 19.69 3.74
C ASN A 19 -4.17 18.91 4.42
N ILE A 20 -4.64 17.86 3.76
CA ILE A 20 -5.52 16.81 4.27
C ILE A 20 -4.85 15.50 3.90
N THR A 21 -4.37 14.77 4.91
CA THR A 21 -3.74 13.46 4.70
C THR A 21 -4.49 12.37 5.47
N GLU A 22 -4.58 11.18 4.87
CA GLU A 22 -5.28 10.04 5.43
C GLU A 22 -4.28 9.13 6.15
N VAL A 23 -4.51 8.86 7.44
CA VAL A 23 -3.60 8.08 8.29
C VAL A 23 -4.33 7.03 9.11
N GLY A 24 -3.65 5.92 9.37
CA GLY A 24 -4.09 4.86 10.26
C GLY A 24 -3.58 5.08 11.67
N PHE A 25 -4.48 5.41 12.60
CA PHE A 25 -4.17 5.48 14.03
C PHE A 25 -4.18 4.07 14.64
N PRO A 26 -3.16 3.71 15.44
CA PRO A 26 -3.03 2.38 16.01
C PRO A 26 -4.09 2.12 17.07
N ILE A 27 -4.75 0.97 16.97
CA ILE A 27 -5.71 0.44 17.93
C ILE A 27 -5.20 -0.92 18.42
N PHE A 28 -4.84 -0.99 19.70
CA PHE A 28 -4.40 -2.23 20.32
C PHE A 28 -5.62 -3.09 20.63
N GLN A 29 -5.76 -4.19 19.91
CA GLN A 29 -6.75 -5.21 20.23
C GLN A 29 -6.23 -6.05 21.39
N LYS A 30 -7.04 -6.23 22.43
CA LYS A 30 -6.71 -7.05 23.60
C LYS A 30 -7.91 -7.89 24.01
N ALA A 31 -7.66 -8.97 24.74
CA ALA A 31 -8.68 -9.79 25.35
C ALA A 31 -8.45 -9.83 26.86
N VAL A 32 -9.38 -9.28 27.63
CA VAL A 32 -9.33 -9.30 29.09
C VAL A 32 -10.06 -10.53 29.58
N VAL A 33 -9.32 -11.44 30.20
CA VAL A 33 -9.91 -12.58 30.89
C VAL A 33 -10.34 -12.11 32.27
N CYS A 34 -11.61 -12.24 32.59
CA CYS A 34 -12.17 -11.84 33.87
C CYS A 34 -13.00 -12.95 34.51
N LEU A 35 -13.12 -12.88 35.83
CA LEU A 35 -14.14 -13.58 36.59
C LEU A 35 -15.30 -12.63 36.77
N ALA A 36 -16.48 -13.08 36.36
CA ALA A 36 -17.72 -12.32 36.51
C ALA A 36 -18.80 -13.21 37.09
N THR A 37 -19.56 -12.62 37.99
CA THR A 37 -20.82 -13.20 38.44
C THR A 37 -21.88 -12.86 37.42
N LEU A 38 -22.52 -13.87 36.81
CA LEU A 38 -23.69 -13.69 35.95
C LEU A 38 -24.95 -14.15 36.68
N TYR A 39 -25.97 -13.31 36.63
CA TYR A 39 -27.31 -13.61 37.13
C TYR A 39 -28.17 -14.13 36.00
N LYS A 40 -28.57 -15.40 36.07
CA LYS A 40 -29.37 -16.08 35.04
C LYS A 40 -30.70 -16.56 35.63
N GLY A 41 -31.75 -16.54 34.81
CA GLY A 41 -32.96 -17.29 35.09
C GLY A 41 -32.72 -18.78 34.87
N LEU A 42 -33.46 -19.64 35.57
CA LEU A 42 -33.46 -21.07 35.27
C LEU A 42 -34.17 -21.33 33.93
N PRO A 43 -33.80 -22.40 33.21
CA PRO A 43 -34.59 -22.90 32.09
C PRO A 43 -36.06 -23.07 32.51
N VAL A 44 -36.99 -22.76 31.60
CA VAL A 44 -38.43 -22.68 31.89
C VAL A 44 -38.95 -23.89 32.68
N VAL A 45 -38.57 -25.11 32.26
CA VAL A 45 -39.00 -26.34 32.94
C VAL A 45 -38.45 -26.42 34.37
N MET A 46 -37.18 -26.08 34.58
CA MET A 46 -36.58 -26.05 35.92
C MET A 46 -37.16 -24.94 36.79
N ASP A 47 -37.41 -23.76 36.22
CA ASP A 47 -38.01 -22.62 36.91
C ASP A 47 -39.41 -22.98 37.47
N PHE A 48 -40.28 -23.50 36.60
CA PHE A 48 -41.61 -23.96 37.02
C PHE A 48 -41.53 -25.15 37.97
N THR A 49 -40.63 -26.10 37.74
CA THR A 49 -40.43 -27.25 38.64
C THR A 49 -40.03 -26.79 40.04
N LEU A 50 -39.04 -25.89 40.16
CA LEU A 50 -38.60 -25.35 41.44
C LEU A 50 -39.72 -24.56 42.16
N LYS A 51 -40.49 -23.75 41.41
CA LYS A 51 -41.63 -22.99 41.94
C LYS A 51 -42.75 -23.89 42.48
N LEU A 52 -43.04 -25.00 41.80
CA LEU A 52 -44.07 -25.95 42.21
C LEU A 52 -43.58 -26.86 43.36
N LEU A 53 -42.30 -27.24 43.36
CA LEU A 53 -41.68 -27.92 44.52
C LEU A 53 -41.71 -27.05 45.77
N ASN A 54 -41.55 -25.73 45.64
CA ASN A 54 -41.70 -24.80 46.76
C ASN A 54 -43.13 -24.75 47.34
N GLN A 55 -44.13 -25.17 46.56
CA GLN A 55 -45.51 -25.34 47.00
C GLN A 55 -45.81 -26.77 47.49
N GLU A 56 -44.77 -27.58 47.74
CA GLU A 56 -44.86 -28.98 48.19
C GLU A 56 -45.60 -29.90 47.21
N ILE A 57 -45.64 -29.53 45.93
CA ILE A 57 -46.25 -30.34 44.87
C ILE A 57 -45.27 -31.44 44.43
N ASN A 58 -45.73 -32.70 44.40
CA ASN A 58 -44.90 -33.82 43.97
C ASN A 58 -44.65 -33.84 42.44
N THR A 59 -43.56 -34.48 42.02
CA THR A 59 -43.10 -34.50 40.63
C THR A 59 -44.11 -35.05 39.63
N LYS A 60 -44.93 -36.03 40.03
CA LYS A 60 -45.98 -36.59 39.19
C LYS A 60 -47.08 -35.57 38.90
N LEU A 61 -47.54 -34.86 39.93
CA LEU A 61 -48.54 -33.81 39.76
C LEU A 61 -47.98 -32.60 39.01
N ILE A 62 -46.68 -32.28 39.18
CA ILE A 62 -46.00 -31.25 38.37
C ILE A 62 -46.03 -31.62 36.88
N SER A 63 -45.71 -32.87 36.54
CA SER A 63 -45.76 -33.41 35.18
C SER A 63 -47.16 -33.28 34.57
N GLU A 64 -48.20 -33.65 35.33
CA GLU A 64 -49.60 -33.51 34.92
C GLU A 64 -50.03 -32.03 34.73
N LEU A 65 -49.66 -31.15 35.67
CA LEU A 65 -50.01 -29.72 35.63
C LEU A 65 -49.34 -28.98 34.47
N LEU A 66 -48.07 -29.27 34.19
CA LEU A 66 -47.33 -28.63 33.12
C LEU A 66 -47.55 -29.31 31.75
N SER A 67 -48.22 -30.46 31.73
CA SER A 67 -48.35 -31.31 30.53
C SER A 67 -46.98 -31.66 29.91
N ILE A 68 -46.01 -31.97 30.76
CA ILE A 68 -44.63 -32.33 30.39
C ILE A 68 -44.35 -33.75 30.88
N ASP A 69 -43.54 -34.51 30.15
CA ASP A 69 -43.14 -35.87 30.52
C ASP A 69 -42.53 -35.95 31.93
N GLU A 70 -42.92 -36.96 32.71
CA GLU A 70 -42.47 -37.13 34.10
C GLU A 70 -40.94 -37.33 34.19
N GLU A 71 -40.33 -37.93 33.19
CA GLU A 71 -38.88 -38.11 33.09
C GLU A 71 -38.16 -36.76 32.92
N LEU A 72 -38.72 -35.83 32.14
CA LEU A 72 -38.19 -34.48 32.01
C LEU A 72 -38.28 -33.68 33.31
N ILE A 73 -39.38 -33.84 34.06
CA ILE A 73 -39.51 -33.21 35.39
C ILE A 73 -38.49 -33.81 36.35
N LYS A 74 -38.32 -35.14 36.37
CA LYS A 74 -37.29 -35.79 37.19
C LYS A 74 -35.89 -35.31 36.86
N ASN A 75 -35.56 -35.20 35.58
CA ASN A 75 -34.28 -34.62 35.12
C ASN A 75 -34.10 -33.18 35.60
N ALA A 76 -35.15 -32.35 35.50
CA ALA A 76 -35.11 -30.99 36.03
C ALA A 76 -34.89 -30.96 37.55
N VAL A 77 -35.44 -31.90 38.33
CA VAL A 77 -35.17 -32.00 39.77
C VAL A 77 -33.71 -32.38 40.04
N TYR A 78 -33.14 -33.33 39.29
CA TYR A 78 -31.72 -33.67 39.41
C TYR A 78 -30.82 -32.48 39.08
N ASP A 79 -31.15 -31.72 38.04
CA ASP A 79 -30.42 -30.51 37.68
C ASP A 79 -30.55 -29.41 38.76
N LEU A 80 -31.71 -29.30 39.41
CA LEU A 80 -31.91 -28.38 40.54
C LEU A 80 -31.09 -28.78 41.78
N GLU A 81 -30.94 -30.08 42.04
CA GLU A 81 -30.07 -30.60 43.10
C GLU A 81 -28.59 -30.36 42.78
N LEU A 82 -28.16 -30.62 41.54
CA LEU A 82 -26.79 -30.36 41.08
C LEU A 82 -26.43 -28.87 41.18
N ASN A 83 -27.39 -27.98 40.94
CA ASN A 83 -27.21 -26.54 41.12
C ASN A 83 -27.38 -26.08 42.59
N GLY A 84 -27.55 -27.02 43.53
CA GLY A 84 -27.65 -26.73 44.96
C GLY A 84 -28.93 -25.99 45.36
N MET A 85 -29.99 -26.01 44.54
CA MET A 85 -31.25 -25.30 44.78
C MET A 85 -32.32 -26.15 45.48
N TYR A 86 -32.17 -27.48 45.41
CA TYR A 86 -33.12 -28.43 45.99
C TYR A 86 -32.36 -29.62 46.58
N ASP A 87 -32.76 -30.10 47.75
CA ASP A 87 -32.17 -31.27 48.39
C ASP A 87 -33.12 -32.46 48.26
N LEU A 88 -32.72 -33.49 47.51
CA LEU A 88 -33.54 -34.69 47.31
C LEU A 88 -33.76 -35.50 48.60
N LYS A 89 -32.81 -35.46 49.55
CA LYS A 89 -32.90 -36.22 50.79
C LYS A 89 -33.91 -35.63 51.74
N THR A 90 -33.90 -34.30 51.86
CA THR A 90 -34.83 -33.58 52.75
C THR A 90 -36.11 -33.14 52.04
N GLN A 91 -36.18 -33.27 50.72
CA GLN A 91 -37.27 -32.82 49.86
C GLN A 91 -37.64 -31.34 50.08
N ARG A 92 -36.61 -30.51 50.21
CA ARG A 92 -36.77 -29.08 50.54
C ARG A 92 -35.86 -28.22 49.68
N LEU A 93 -36.29 -26.99 49.45
CA LEU A 93 -35.44 -25.97 48.85
C LEU A 93 -34.33 -25.59 49.84
N THR A 94 -33.12 -25.51 49.30
CA THR A 94 -31.96 -24.92 49.97
C THR A 94 -32.12 -23.41 50.07
N ASP A 95 -31.19 -22.74 50.77
CA ASP A 95 -31.19 -21.29 50.87
C ASP A 95 -31.03 -20.62 49.48
N ASP A 96 -30.23 -21.21 48.60
CA ASP A 96 -30.05 -20.74 47.22
C ASP A 96 -31.33 -20.92 46.38
N GLY A 97 -32.04 -22.04 46.56
CA GLY A 97 -33.35 -22.24 45.93
C GLY A 97 -34.37 -21.19 46.37
N ARG A 98 -34.42 -20.86 47.66
CA ARG A 98 -35.34 -19.83 48.19
C ARG A 98 -34.96 -18.42 47.73
N LYS A 99 -33.66 -18.12 47.66
CA LYS A 99 -33.14 -16.87 47.12
C LYS A 99 -33.51 -16.72 45.64
N TYR A 100 -33.43 -17.81 44.86
CA TYR A 100 -33.90 -17.84 43.49
C TYR A 100 -35.41 -17.57 43.38
N ILE A 101 -36.25 -18.25 44.17
CA ILE A 101 -37.72 -18.03 44.16
C ILE A 101 -38.07 -16.55 44.41
N SER A 102 -37.30 -15.86 45.25
CA SER A 102 -37.52 -14.44 45.57
C SER A 102 -37.08 -13.51 44.44
N ASN A 103 -35.97 -13.82 43.76
CA ASN A 103 -35.32 -12.90 42.81
C ASN A 103 -35.48 -13.31 41.33
N ASN A 104 -36.02 -14.51 41.05
CA ASN A 104 -36.04 -15.20 39.76
C ASN A 104 -34.68 -15.27 39.03
N LYS A 105 -33.57 -15.14 39.77
CA LYS A 105 -32.21 -15.17 39.24
C LYS A 105 -31.31 -15.94 40.20
N TYR A 106 -30.45 -16.79 39.66
CA TYR A 106 -29.39 -17.44 40.43
C TYR A 106 -28.03 -16.90 40.01
N GLU A 107 -27.11 -16.96 40.96
CA GLU A 107 -25.77 -16.42 40.85
C GLU A 107 -24.82 -17.49 40.31
N GLN A 108 -24.13 -17.24 39.21
CA GLN A 108 -23.12 -18.15 38.67
C GLN A 108 -21.81 -17.42 38.39
N LEU A 109 -20.73 -17.86 39.02
CA LEU A 109 -19.39 -17.39 38.72
C LEU A 109 -18.91 -18.02 37.40
N GLN A 110 -18.54 -17.18 36.43
CA GLN A 110 -18.04 -17.63 35.13
C GLN A 110 -16.75 -16.90 34.76
N ARG A 111 -15.85 -17.62 34.07
CA ARG A 111 -14.68 -17.03 33.41
C ARG A 111 -15.09 -16.54 32.03
N ILE A 112 -14.93 -15.25 31.77
CA ILE A 112 -15.34 -14.59 30.53
C ILE A 112 -14.12 -13.96 29.87
N GLU A 113 -13.98 -14.15 28.56
CA GLU A 113 -13.01 -13.42 27.74
C GLU A 113 -13.73 -12.21 27.11
N LEU A 114 -13.30 -11.00 27.48
CA LEU A 114 -13.85 -9.74 26.99
C LEU A 114 -12.89 -9.12 25.98
N PRO A 115 -13.22 -9.14 24.68
CA PRO A 115 -12.42 -8.45 23.68
C PRO A 115 -12.62 -6.93 23.81
N ILE A 116 -11.51 -6.21 23.91
CA ILE A 116 -11.46 -4.75 24.01
C ILE A 116 -10.55 -4.15 22.94
N SER A 117 -10.75 -2.87 22.65
CA SER A 117 -9.85 -2.05 21.84
C SER A 117 -9.32 -0.89 22.69
N VAL A 118 -8.02 -0.67 22.64
CA VAL A 118 -7.35 0.47 23.28
C VAL A 118 -6.76 1.37 22.21
N ASP A 119 -7.09 2.65 22.25
CA ASP A 119 -6.52 3.65 21.33
C ASP A 119 -5.05 3.93 21.69
N GLY A 120 -4.12 3.74 20.75
CA GLY A 120 -2.68 3.82 21.01
C GLY A 120 -2.14 5.24 21.21
N PHE A 121 -2.96 6.26 21.02
CA PHE A 121 -2.60 7.67 21.23
C PHE A 121 -3.17 8.21 22.53
N THR A 122 -4.42 7.86 22.84
CA THR A 122 -5.15 8.40 24.00
C THR A 122 -5.28 7.43 25.16
N GLY A 123 -5.10 6.13 24.92
CA GLY A 123 -5.37 5.09 25.90
C GLY A 123 -6.86 4.83 26.11
N TYR A 124 -7.74 5.44 25.31
CA TYR A 124 -9.18 5.25 25.45
C TYR A 124 -9.57 3.80 25.19
N ILE A 125 -10.18 3.17 26.20
CA ILE A 125 -10.58 1.76 26.16
C ILE A 125 -12.07 1.66 25.87
N ARG A 126 -12.41 0.81 24.90
CA ARG A 126 -13.79 0.52 24.51
C ARG A 126 -13.96 -0.95 24.16
N LYS A 127 -15.22 -1.37 24.06
CA LYS A 127 -15.60 -2.64 23.44
C LYS A 127 -14.93 -2.83 22.09
N SER A 128 -14.42 -4.04 21.84
CA SER A 128 -13.71 -4.33 20.60
C SER A 128 -14.60 -4.16 19.38
N ARG A 129 -14.02 -3.61 18.31
CA ARG A 129 -14.60 -3.50 16.98
C ARG A 129 -13.55 -3.93 15.96
N ASN A 130 -14.02 -4.37 14.79
CA ASN A 130 -13.13 -4.69 13.68
C ASN A 130 -12.65 -3.40 13.03
N TYR A 131 -11.33 -3.19 13.03
CA TYR A 131 -10.67 -2.11 12.29
C TYR A 131 -9.81 -2.68 11.15
N ILE A 132 -9.00 -1.83 10.53
CA ILE A 132 -8.16 -2.23 9.39
C ILE A 132 -6.97 -3.02 9.94
N SER A 133 -6.88 -4.30 9.59
CA SER A 133 -5.70 -5.11 9.95
C SER A 133 -4.42 -4.56 9.32
N ASN A 134 -3.27 -4.82 9.95
CA ASN A 134 -1.96 -4.42 9.41
C ASN A 134 -1.73 -4.90 7.97
N LYS A 135 -2.18 -6.12 7.64
CA LYS A 135 -2.09 -6.67 6.27
C LYS A 135 -2.88 -5.81 5.29
N ASN A 136 -4.10 -5.41 5.65
CA ASN A 136 -4.96 -4.62 4.80
C ASN A 136 -4.47 -3.17 4.70
N ALA A 137 -3.96 -2.58 5.79
CA ALA A 137 -3.35 -1.25 5.80
C ALA A 137 -2.19 -1.17 4.81
N LYS A 138 -1.29 -2.17 4.82
CA LYS A 138 -0.21 -2.30 3.83
C LYS A 138 -0.72 -2.49 2.40
N ALA A 139 -1.78 -3.29 2.22
CA ALA A 139 -2.35 -3.55 0.90
C ALA A 139 -2.96 -2.31 0.25
N ILE A 140 -3.46 -1.35 1.05
CA ILE A 140 -4.01 -0.08 0.58
C ILE A 140 -3.03 1.09 0.72
N ASN A 141 -1.76 0.83 1.07
CA ASN A 141 -0.73 1.85 1.31
C ASN A 141 -1.14 2.93 2.33
N LEU A 142 -1.93 2.56 3.33
CA LEU A 142 -2.31 3.49 4.39
C LEU A 142 -1.07 3.83 5.23
N ASN A 143 -0.72 5.11 5.31
CA ASN A 143 0.31 5.58 6.23
C ASN A 143 -0.16 5.35 7.68
N THR A 144 0.53 4.48 8.42
CA THR A 144 0.17 4.12 9.80
C THR A 144 1.08 4.82 10.79
N LEU A 145 0.50 5.48 11.80
CA LEU A 145 1.27 6.15 12.84
C LEU A 145 1.79 5.14 13.87
N GLU A 146 2.99 5.43 14.38
CA GLU A 146 3.47 4.77 15.60
C GLU A 146 2.64 5.21 16.80
N PRO A 147 2.38 4.33 17.78
CA PRO A 147 1.62 4.70 18.97
C PRO A 147 2.46 5.54 19.93
N ILE A 148 1.80 6.45 20.64
CA ILE A 148 2.40 7.19 21.77
C ILE A 148 2.54 6.24 22.99
N LEU A 149 1.54 5.38 23.18
CA LEU A 149 1.49 4.45 24.29
C LEU A 149 2.21 3.14 23.97
N ASP A 150 2.92 2.59 24.94
CA ASP A 150 3.44 1.24 24.84
C ASP A 150 2.26 0.25 24.80
N LYS A 151 2.23 -0.56 23.74
CA LYS A 151 1.24 -1.62 23.54
C LYS A 151 1.21 -2.59 24.73
N ASN A 152 2.35 -2.86 25.36
CA ASN A 152 2.45 -3.82 26.45
C ASN A 152 2.00 -3.23 27.80
N ASN A 153 1.78 -1.91 27.88
CA ASN A 153 1.32 -1.28 29.11
C ASN A 153 -0.16 -1.64 29.36
N ASN A 154 -0.37 -2.56 30.30
CA ASN A 154 -1.70 -2.97 30.75
C ASN A 154 -2.18 -2.19 31.98
N GLU A 155 -1.35 -1.33 32.58
CA GLU A 155 -1.69 -0.56 33.80
C GLU A 155 -2.83 0.42 33.55
N ILE A 156 -3.03 0.84 32.29
CA ILE A 156 -4.13 1.72 31.87
C ILE A 156 -5.50 1.00 31.86
N ILE A 157 -5.53 -0.33 32.01
CA ILE A 157 -6.75 -1.14 31.97
C ILE A 157 -7.29 -1.33 33.39
N TYR A 158 -8.23 -0.48 33.78
CA TYR A 158 -8.83 -0.50 35.12
C TYR A 158 -10.16 -1.26 35.16
N GLY A 159 -10.42 -1.93 36.28
CA GLY A 159 -11.62 -2.75 36.49
C GLY A 159 -12.94 -2.00 36.29
N GLN A 160 -13.00 -0.70 36.60
CA GLN A 160 -14.21 0.12 36.37
C GLN A 160 -14.58 0.19 34.88
N ILE A 161 -13.60 0.33 33.99
CA ILE A 161 -13.83 0.40 32.56
C ILE A 161 -14.25 -0.97 32.02
N ILE A 162 -13.59 -2.04 32.50
CA ILE A 162 -13.93 -3.40 32.11
C ILE A 162 -15.32 -3.79 32.60
N LYS A 163 -15.74 -3.36 33.80
CA LYS A 163 -17.10 -3.54 34.30
C LYS A 163 -18.12 -2.92 33.34
N ARG A 164 -17.91 -1.66 32.92
CA ARG A 164 -18.79 -0.99 31.96
C ARG A 164 -18.85 -1.75 30.62
N ILE A 165 -17.72 -2.21 30.11
CA ILE A 165 -17.67 -2.97 28.85
C ILE A 165 -18.35 -4.34 28.98
N LEU A 166 -18.19 -5.01 30.13
CA LEU A 166 -18.89 -6.26 30.44
C LEU A 166 -20.41 -6.03 30.40
N GLU A 167 -20.91 -4.98 31.04
CA GLU A 167 -22.33 -4.61 31.01
C GLU A 167 -22.83 -4.35 29.58
N GLU A 168 -22.02 -3.72 28.71
CA GLU A 168 -22.34 -3.55 27.29
C GLU A 168 -22.46 -4.90 26.54
N TYR A 169 -21.55 -5.85 26.79
CA TYR A 169 -21.62 -7.19 26.21
C TYR A 169 -22.82 -8.00 26.69
N ILE A 170 -23.14 -7.92 27.99
CA ILE A 170 -24.29 -8.61 28.58
C ILE A 170 -25.58 -8.08 27.96
N LYS A 171 -25.77 -6.75 27.90
CA LYS A 171 -26.97 -6.12 27.33
C LYS A 171 -27.23 -6.51 25.87
N GLU A 172 -26.17 -6.67 25.07
CA GLU A 172 -26.32 -7.10 23.68
C GLU A 172 -26.63 -8.59 23.52
N SER A 173 -26.17 -9.44 24.44
CA SER A 173 -26.38 -10.89 24.34
C SER A 173 -27.76 -11.31 24.82
N ASN A 174 -28.27 -10.73 25.91
CA ASN A 174 -29.66 -10.83 26.35
C ASN A 174 -29.92 -9.84 27.50
N SER A 175 -30.92 -8.98 27.31
CA SER A 175 -31.28 -7.85 28.20
C SER A 175 -31.74 -8.25 29.60
N GLU A 176 -32.10 -9.51 29.83
CA GLU A 176 -32.52 -10.03 31.14
C GLU A 176 -31.35 -10.45 32.03
N TYR A 177 -30.17 -10.65 31.43
CA TYR A 177 -28.97 -10.99 32.17
C TYR A 177 -28.38 -9.75 32.84
N GLU A 178 -27.97 -9.93 34.09
CA GLU A 178 -27.16 -8.99 34.82
C GLU A 178 -25.84 -9.65 35.17
N GLY A 179 -24.79 -8.85 35.34
CA GLY A 179 -23.54 -9.40 35.79
C GLY A 179 -22.64 -8.37 36.44
N GLN A 180 -21.81 -8.86 37.35
CA GLN A 180 -20.86 -8.05 38.08
C GLN A 180 -19.45 -8.60 37.87
N LEU A 181 -18.54 -7.70 37.50
CA LEU A 181 -17.12 -8.01 37.46
C LEU A 181 -16.63 -8.31 38.88
N VAL A 182 -16.02 -9.48 39.07
CA VAL A 182 -15.37 -9.87 40.32
C VAL A 182 -13.90 -9.48 40.26
N GLU A 183 -13.18 -9.96 39.23
CA GLU A 183 -11.74 -9.74 39.09
C GLU A 183 -11.29 -9.81 37.62
N MET A 184 -10.21 -9.09 37.29
CA MET A 184 -9.48 -9.27 36.04
C MET A 184 -8.30 -10.22 36.26
N VAL A 185 -8.28 -11.34 35.52
CA VAL A 185 -7.28 -12.41 35.69
C VAL A 185 -6.05 -12.15 34.82
N SER A 186 -6.25 -11.83 33.55
CA SER A 186 -5.16 -11.58 32.61
C SER A 186 -5.59 -10.73 31.43
N VAL A 187 -4.61 -10.13 30.76
CA VAL A 187 -4.81 -9.38 29.52
C VAL A 187 -3.95 -10.00 28.44
N ASN A 188 -4.60 -10.53 27.41
CA ASN A 188 -3.94 -11.17 26.27
C ASN A 188 -3.89 -10.20 25.10
N GLU A 189 -2.74 -10.15 24.42
CA GLU A 189 -2.58 -9.27 23.26
C GLU A 189 -3.13 -9.90 21.99
N LYS A 190 -3.69 -9.06 21.12
CA LYS A 190 -4.03 -9.39 19.73
C LYS A 190 -3.23 -8.48 18.78
N PRO A 191 -3.18 -8.81 17.48
CA PRO A 191 -2.54 -7.95 16.49
C PRO A 191 -3.12 -6.53 16.51
N THR A 192 -2.27 -5.53 16.42
CA THR A 192 -2.68 -4.13 16.28
C THR A 192 -3.45 -3.94 14.98
N GLU A 193 -4.56 -3.24 15.07
CA GLU A 193 -5.35 -2.79 13.92
C GLU A 193 -5.30 -1.27 13.83
N TYR A 194 -5.85 -0.70 12.75
CA TYR A 194 -5.78 0.72 12.48
C TYR A 194 -7.14 1.30 12.18
N LYS A 195 -7.47 2.40 12.85
CA LYS A 195 -8.62 3.21 12.48
C LYS A 195 -8.16 4.37 11.60
N LYS A 196 -8.83 4.54 10.47
CA LYS A 196 -8.52 5.57 9.48
C LYS A 196 -9.10 6.92 9.92
N TYR A 197 -8.26 7.94 9.99
CA TYR A 197 -8.65 9.32 10.21
C TYR A 197 -7.98 10.23 9.17
N ASN A 198 -8.46 11.47 9.07
CA ASN A 198 -7.81 12.51 8.27
C ASN A 198 -7.17 13.51 9.22
N ILE A 199 -5.87 13.74 9.06
CA ILE A 199 -5.18 14.86 9.69
C ILE A 199 -5.24 16.03 8.71
N VAL A 200 -5.71 17.16 9.20
CA VAL A 200 -5.83 18.39 8.42
C VAL A 200 -4.91 19.44 9.01
N VAL A 201 -4.06 20.02 8.17
CA VAL A 201 -3.23 21.17 8.48
C VAL A 201 -4.00 22.41 8.03
N ILE A 202 -4.27 23.31 8.97
CA ILE A 202 -4.92 24.60 8.71
C ILE A 202 -4.01 25.74 9.16
N GLU A 203 -4.04 26.86 8.47
CA GLU A 203 -3.29 28.07 8.75
C GLU A 203 -4.26 29.22 9.06
N ASP A 204 -4.03 29.94 10.17
CA ASP A 204 -4.79 31.15 10.50
C ASP A 204 -4.25 32.41 9.80
N LEU A 205 -4.94 33.54 9.97
CA LEU A 205 -4.55 34.84 9.42
C LEU A 205 -3.17 35.32 9.91
N ASP A 206 -2.70 34.84 11.07
CA ASP A 206 -1.37 35.12 11.63
C ASP A 206 -0.29 34.18 11.09
N LYS A 207 -0.61 33.34 10.10
CA LYS A 207 0.26 32.30 9.52
C LYS A 207 0.71 31.24 10.53
N LYS A 208 -0.11 30.96 11.55
CA LYS A 208 0.14 29.86 12.49
C LYS A 208 -0.60 28.62 12.03
N SER A 209 0.15 27.55 11.84
CA SER A 209 -0.40 26.24 11.50
C SER A 209 -0.97 25.52 12.72
N ARG A 210 -2.06 24.78 12.52
CA ARG A 210 -2.67 23.87 13.49
C ARG A 210 -2.97 22.53 12.85
N LEU A 211 -2.84 21.47 13.62
CA LEU A 211 -3.25 20.12 13.25
C LEU A 211 -4.61 19.82 13.87
N VAL A 212 -5.57 19.37 13.06
CA VAL A 212 -6.88 18.92 13.52
C VAL A 212 -7.22 17.56 12.92
N VAL A 213 -7.94 16.72 13.66
CA VAL A 213 -8.26 15.35 13.22
C VAL A 213 -9.75 15.20 12.92
N TYR A 214 -10.06 14.54 11.81
CA TYR A 214 -11.43 14.25 11.37
C TYR A 214 -11.68 12.76 11.13
N ASP A 215 -12.81 12.28 11.63
CA ASP A 215 -13.45 11.03 11.20
C ASP A 215 -14.59 11.38 10.25
N ARG A 216 -14.36 11.26 8.94
CA ARG A 216 -15.28 11.71 7.89
C ARG A 216 -15.61 13.21 8.05
N ASN A 217 -16.83 13.56 8.43
CA ASN A 217 -17.28 14.93 8.64
C ASN A 217 -17.28 15.37 10.12
N THR A 218 -16.77 14.53 11.03
CA THR A 218 -16.81 14.81 12.47
C THR A 218 -15.40 15.10 12.99
N LYS A 219 -15.19 16.28 13.58
CA LYS A 219 -13.94 16.64 14.25
C LYS A 219 -13.71 15.79 15.52
N VAL A 220 -12.48 15.33 15.73
CA VAL A 220 -12.07 14.47 16.83
C VAL A 220 -11.08 15.22 17.73
N ASN A 221 -11.61 16.09 18.60
CA ASN A 221 -10.82 17.07 19.36
C ASN A 221 -9.71 16.49 20.25
N PHE A 222 -9.87 15.26 20.74
CA PHE A 222 -8.93 14.69 21.71
C PHE A 222 -7.59 14.26 21.10
N PHE A 223 -7.45 14.24 19.77
CA PHE A 223 -6.16 13.98 19.11
C PHE A 223 -5.32 15.23 18.91
N ASP A 224 -5.91 16.43 18.96
CA ASP A 224 -5.22 17.68 18.61
C ASP A 224 -3.95 17.87 19.48
N SER A 225 -4.05 17.66 20.80
CA SER A 225 -2.88 17.69 21.71
C SER A 225 -2.00 16.44 21.60
N GLY A 226 -2.59 15.29 21.27
CA GLY A 226 -1.86 14.03 21.10
C GLY A 226 -0.87 14.09 19.93
N LEU A 227 -1.22 14.76 18.82
CA LEU A 227 -0.33 14.93 17.67
C LEU A 227 0.88 15.82 17.97
N ILE A 228 0.71 16.86 18.81
CA ILE A 228 1.82 17.70 19.24
C ILE A 228 2.79 16.89 20.11
N ASN A 229 2.27 16.11 21.07
CA ASN A 229 3.10 15.22 21.89
C ASN A 229 3.80 14.16 21.02
N ALA A 230 3.08 13.55 20.08
CA ALA A 230 3.65 12.60 19.12
C ALA A 230 4.84 13.21 18.36
N ASP A 231 4.71 14.45 17.89
CA ASP A 231 5.83 15.18 17.30
C ASP A 231 6.99 15.36 18.26
N GLU A 232 6.75 15.81 19.50
CA GLU A 232 7.81 16.04 20.50
C GLU A 232 8.65 14.80 20.80
N ILE A 233 8.02 13.62 20.85
CA ILE A 233 8.67 12.32 21.10
C ILE A 233 9.25 11.68 19.83
N GLY A 234 9.06 12.27 18.65
CA GLY A 234 9.72 11.86 17.40
C GLY A 234 8.87 11.06 16.42
N ILE A 235 7.56 10.90 16.65
CA ILE A 235 6.68 10.18 15.74
C ILE A 235 6.48 10.99 14.45
N LYS A 236 6.81 10.39 13.31
CA LYS A 236 6.63 10.98 11.98
C LYS A 236 5.17 10.79 11.51
N ILE A 237 4.52 11.91 11.22
CA ILE A 237 3.15 12.02 10.72
C ILE A 237 3.15 12.15 9.20
N PHE A 238 4.04 13.00 8.66
CA PHE A 238 4.19 13.23 7.22
C PHE A 238 5.48 12.57 6.73
N THR A 239 5.37 11.65 5.77
CA THR A 239 6.48 10.78 5.34
C THR A 239 6.68 10.75 3.82
N ASP A 240 6.18 11.74 3.08
CA ASP A 240 6.39 11.77 1.62
C ASP A 240 7.87 12.00 1.32
N ASN A 241 8.58 10.94 0.96
CA ASN A 241 10.01 10.97 0.65
C ASN A 241 10.30 11.37 -0.80
N THR A 242 9.25 11.54 -1.62
CA THR A 242 9.37 11.82 -3.05
C THR A 242 9.23 13.29 -3.39
N ILE A 243 8.66 14.09 -2.48
CA ILE A 243 8.37 15.49 -2.73
C ILE A 243 9.63 16.33 -2.98
N ASP A 244 10.74 16.06 -2.27
CA ASP A 244 12.01 16.77 -2.49
C ASP A 244 12.54 16.56 -3.91
N LEU A 245 12.65 15.29 -4.30
CA LEU A 245 13.09 14.90 -5.63
C LEU A 245 12.21 15.52 -6.72
N PHE A 246 10.89 15.55 -6.48
CA PHE A 246 9.94 16.17 -7.39
C PHE A 246 10.16 17.68 -7.52
N ILE A 247 10.23 18.41 -6.41
CA ILE A 247 10.42 19.87 -6.42
C ILE A 247 11.73 20.26 -7.11
N ASP A 248 12.79 19.49 -6.90
CA ASP A 248 14.11 19.75 -7.51
C ASP A 248 14.13 19.52 -9.03
N GLN A 249 13.25 18.65 -9.55
CA GLN A 249 13.27 18.19 -10.95
C GLN A 249 12.09 18.67 -11.78
N VAL A 250 11.01 19.12 -11.16
CA VAL A 250 9.81 19.55 -11.87
C VAL A 250 10.13 20.79 -12.71
N LYS A 251 9.79 20.73 -13.99
CA LYS A 251 9.94 21.89 -14.88
C LYS A 251 8.87 22.94 -14.55
N GLY A 252 9.23 24.21 -14.69
CA GLY A 252 8.33 25.33 -14.46
C GLY A 252 7.09 25.28 -15.36
N VAL A 253 6.07 26.03 -14.97
CA VAL A 253 4.84 26.20 -15.77
C VAL A 253 5.09 27.31 -16.79
N GLU A 254 5.73 26.99 -17.91
CA GLU A 254 5.94 27.94 -19.00
C GLU A 254 4.64 28.08 -19.82
N GLY A 255 4.27 29.32 -20.16
CA GLY A 255 3.22 29.60 -21.16
C GLY A 255 1.76 29.61 -20.69
N TYR A 256 1.47 29.38 -19.41
CA TYR A 256 0.11 29.45 -18.87
C TYR A 256 -0.13 30.68 -18.01
N GLU A 257 -1.23 31.37 -18.27
CA GLU A 257 -1.81 32.36 -17.35
C GLU A 257 -2.66 31.64 -16.30
N LEU A 258 -2.43 31.98 -15.03
CA LEU A 258 -2.94 31.25 -13.87
C LEU A 258 -3.79 32.17 -12.98
N GLU A 259 -5.00 31.72 -12.67
CA GLU A 259 -5.86 32.32 -11.65
C GLU A 259 -5.92 31.41 -10.43
N ALA A 260 -5.83 31.96 -9.22
CA ALA A 260 -5.96 31.19 -8.00
C ALA A 260 -7.34 30.52 -7.92
N ASN A 261 -7.40 29.27 -7.44
CA ASN A 261 -8.64 28.55 -7.26
C ASN A 261 -8.69 27.89 -5.87
N ASP A 262 -9.60 28.35 -5.02
CA ASP A 262 -9.78 27.85 -3.66
C ASP A 262 -10.95 26.85 -3.52
N GLU A 263 -11.65 26.56 -4.62
CA GLU A 263 -12.78 25.62 -4.65
C GLU A 263 -12.29 24.18 -4.79
N LEU A 264 -11.23 23.97 -5.57
CA LEU A 264 -10.69 22.65 -5.86
C LEU A 264 -9.56 22.30 -4.88
N TYR A 265 -9.64 21.12 -4.27
CA TYR A 265 -8.62 20.63 -3.34
C TYR A 265 -7.62 19.66 -4.00
N THR A 266 -8.01 18.95 -5.06
CA THR A 266 -7.13 18.05 -5.82
C THR A 266 -7.53 18.01 -7.29
N ILE A 267 -6.56 17.86 -8.18
CA ILE A 267 -6.83 17.62 -9.62
C ILE A 267 -7.30 16.18 -9.90
N LEU A 268 -7.30 15.29 -8.91
CA LEU A 268 -7.83 13.93 -9.01
C LEU A 268 -9.31 13.86 -8.56
N ASP A 269 -10.07 14.94 -8.75
CA ASP A 269 -11.51 14.94 -8.45
C ASP A 269 -12.25 13.96 -9.37
N TYR A 270 -13.01 13.04 -8.80
CA TYR A 270 -13.81 12.10 -9.57
C TYR A 270 -15.03 12.77 -10.21
N ASP A 271 -15.42 13.98 -9.78
CA ASP A 271 -16.54 14.72 -10.38
C ASP A 271 -16.29 15.05 -11.85
N TYR A 272 -15.03 15.07 -12.30
CA TYR A 272 -14.70 15.19 -13.73
C TYR A 272 -15.28 14.05 -14.58
N TYR A 273 -15.45 12.86 -13.99
CA TYR A 273 -16.03 11.69 -14.67
C TYR A 273 -17.55 11.63 -14.59
N ASN A 274 -18.14 12.39 -13.66
CA ASN A 274 -19.58 12.49 -13.51
C ASN A 274 -20.18 13.55 -14.44
N ARG A 275 -19.42 14.60 -14.77
CA ARG A 275 -19.82 15.65 -15.71
C ARG A 275 -19.74 15.17 -17.16
N ASP A 276 -20.55 15.76 -18.02
CA ASP A 276 -20.64 15.41 -19.46
C ASP A 276 -19.49 16.00 -20.30
N TYR A 277 -18.25 15.85 -19.84
CA TYR A 277 -17.10 16.17 -20.68
C TYR A 277 -16.88 15.08 -21.73
N ASN A 278 -16.47 15.48 -22.92
CA ASN A 278 -16.16 14.57 -24.03
C ASN A 278 -14.70 14.12 -24.02
N ASN A 279 -13.81 15.04 -23.66
CA ASN A 279 -12.37 14.84 -23.66
C ASN A 279 -11.80 15.27 -22.31
N VAL A 280 -11.07 14.38 -21.66
CA VAL A 280 -10.34 14.68 -20.42
C VAL A 280 -8.88 14.33 -20.64
N PHE A 281 -7.99 15.26 -20.34
CA PHE A 281 -6.55 15.05 -20.32
C PHE A 281 -6.04 15.25 -18.89
N ILE A 282 -5.20 14.34 -18.40
CA ILE A 282 -4.65 14.40 -17.04
C ILE A 282 -3.15 14.13 -17.10
N GLU A 283 -2.35 15.01 -16.50
CA GLU A 283 -0.94 14.77 -16.19
C GLU A 283 -0.82 14.41 -14.71
N ILE A 284 -0.20 13.26 -14.42
CA ILE A 284 -0.09 12.72 -13.06
C ILE A 284 1.37 12.39 -12.75
N PRO A 285 2.03 13.12 -11.83
CA PRO A 285 3.34 12.72 -11.36
C PRO A 285 3.26 11.46 -10.49
N MET A 286 4.19 10.54 -10.70
CA MET A 286 4.33 9.32 -9.90
C MET A 286 5.06 9.63 -8.59
N ILE A 287 4.37 10.32 -7.68
CA ILE A 287 4.84 10.71 -6.34
C ILE A 287 3.81 10.29 -5.27
N GLU A 288 4.23 10.15 -4.01
CA GLU A 288 3.33 9.69 -2.94
C GLU A 288 2.14 10.63 -2.69
N ALA A 289 2.34 11.95 -2.79
CA ALA A 289 1.27 12.96 -2.73
C ALA A 289 0.12 12.75 -3.74
N TYR A 290 0.36 12.00 -4.82
CA TYR A 290 -0.59 11.76 -5.91
C TYR A 290 -1.02 10.30 -6.03
N GLU A 291 -1.17 9.62 -4.88
CA GLU A 291 -1.64 8.24 -4.85
C GLU A 291 -3.05 8.06 -5.44
N LEU A 292 -3.18 7.14 -6.40
CA LEU A 292 -4.43 6.81 -7.06
C LEU A 292 -5.30 5.84 -6.24
N LYS A 293 -6.49 6.29 -5.83
CA LYS A 293 -7.45 5.44 -5.10
C LYS A 293 -8.23 4.54 -6.05
N ASP A 294 -8.63 3.34 -5.59
CA ASP A 294 -9.44 2.41 -6.41
C ASP A 294 -10.79 3.03 -6.82
N GLU A 295 -11.38 3.88 -5.97
CA GLU A 295 -12.59 4.63 -6.31
C GLU A 295 -12.41 5.53 -7.53
N TRP A 296 -11.27 6.19 -7.65
CA TRP A 296 -10.95 7.03 -8.81
C TRP A 296 -10.84 6.19 -10.09
N ILE A 297 -10.14 5.05 -10.03
CA ILE A 297 -10.00 4.11 -11.15
C ILE A 297 -11.38 3.53 -11.57
N ASN A 298 -12.24 3.22 -10.60
CA ASN A 298 -13.60 2.73 -10.88
C ASN A 298 -14.45 3.80 -11.60
N ASN A 299 -14.34 5.07 -11.22
CA ASN A 299 -15.05 6.16 -11.89
C ASN A 299 -14.48 6.46 -13.28
N LEU A 300 -13.16 6.37 -13.44
CA LEU A 300 -12.49 6.39 -14.74
C LEU A 300 -13.03 5.28 -15.66
N GLU A 301 -13.16 4.04 -15.18
CA GLU A 301 -13.71 2.95 -15.99
C GLU A 301 -15.16 3.23 -16.40
N ARG A 302 -15.99 3.76 -15.50
CA ARG A 302 -17.36 4.17 -15.81
C ARG A 302 -17.41 5.26 -16.89
N TYR A 303 -16.50 6.22 -16.86
CA TYR A 303 -16.36 7.25 -17.88
C TYR A 303 -16.00 6.65 -19.25
N LEU A 304 -15.03 5.72 -19.28
CA LEU A 304 -14.64 5.03 -20.51
C LEU A 304 -15.78 4.21 -21.14
N ARG A 305 -16.63 3.57 -20.32
CA ARG A 305 -17.81 2.82 -20.82
C ARG A 305 -18.81 3.71 -21.57
N ARG A 306 -18.83 5.01 -21.29
CA ARG A 306 -19.65 6.00 -22.02
C ARG A 306 -19.02 6.44 -23.35
N LYS A 307 -17.93 5.78 -23.79
CA LYS A 307 -17.19 6.07 -25.04
C LYS A 307 -16.64 7.51 -25.11
N ARG A 308 -16.32 8.09 -23.96
CA ARG A 308 -15.67 9.42 -23.86
C ARG A 308 -14.16 9.29 -23.95
N ASN A 309 -13.48 10.28 -24.51
CA ASN A 309 -12.04 10.22 -24.68
C ASN A 309 -11.33 10.62 -23.38
N LEU A 310 -10.32 9.84 -23.02
CA LEU A 310 -9.47 10.09 -21.88
C LEU A 310 -8.02 9.89 -22.28
N LYS A 311 -7.18 10.87 -21.99
CA LYS A 311 -5.72 10.76 -22.14
C LYS A 311 -5.06 10.99 -20.78
N ILE A 312 -4.20 10.07 -20.38
CA ILE A 312 -3.43 10.18 -19.13
C ILE A 312 -1.95 10.14 -19.45
N SER A 313 -1.22 11.15 -19.01
CA SER A 313 0.24 11.19 -19.06
C SER A 313 0.79 11.00 -17.65
N PHE A 314 1.51 9.89 -17.42
CA PHE A 314 2.25 9.70 -16.19
C PHE A 314 3.63 10.34 -16.30
N THR A 315 4.05 11.09 -15.29
CA THR A 315 5.37 11.72 -15.29
C THR A 315 6.23 11.27 -14.12
N GLY A 316 7.53 11.14 -14.32
CA GLY A 316 8.48 10.79 -13.27
C GLY A 316 9.36 9.59 -13.59
N CYS A 317 10.43 9.48 -12.82
CA CYS A 317 11.57 8.62 -13.12
C CYS A 317 11.59 7.29 -12.34
N SER A 318 10.62 7.06 -11.45
CA SER A 318 10.46 5.81 -10.70
C SER A 318 9.02 5.61 -10.19
N TYR A 319 8.74 4.42 -9.66
CA TYR A 319 7.54 4.17 -8.88
C TYR A 319 7.87 4.30 -7.39
N PRO A 320 7.30 5.27 -6.65
CA PRO A 320 7.62 5.49 -5.23
C PRO A 320 7.29 4.29 -4.36
N THR A 321 6.16 3.63 -4.64
CA THR A 321 5.67 2.48 -3.89
C THR A 321 5.14 1.40 -4.83
N THR A 322 5.18 0.15 -4.36
CA THR A 322 4.54 -0.98 -5.05
C THR A 322 3.05 -0.75 -5.28
N ASN A 323 2.38 -0.03 -4.38
CA ASN A 323 0.96 0.29 -4.53
C ASN A 323 0.74 1.24 -5.72
N ILE A 324 1.50 2.33 -5.84
CA ILE A 324 1.41 3.24 -7.01
C ILE A 324 1.66 2.45 -8.30
N LYS A 325 2.72 1.63 -8.35
CA LYS A 325 2.99 0.74 -9.48
C LYS A 325 1.76 -0.12 -9.82
N ASN A 326 1.17 -0.81 -8.85
CA ASN A 326 -0.01 -1.64 -9.06
C ASN A 326 -1.22 -0.85 -9.59
N LYS A 327 -1.44 0.39 -9.14
CA LYS A 327 -2.53 1.26 -9.64
C LYS A 327 -2.30 1.68 -11.08
N VAL A 328 -1.06 2.04 -11.44
CA VAL A 328 -0.70 2.36 -12.83
C VAL A 328 -0.91 1.15 -13.73
N TYR A 329 -0.50 -0.05 -13.30
CA TYR A 329 -0.73 -1.29 -14.06
C TYR A 329 -2.23 -1.59 -14.25
N LYS A 330 -3.07 -1.36 -13.24
CA LYS A 330 -4.54 -1.47 -13.39
C LYS A 330 -5.05 -0.56 -14.51
N ILE A 331 -4.53 0.66 -14.64
CA ILE A 331 -4.91 1.60 -15.69
C ILE A 331 -4.37 1.17 -17.05
N ILE A 332 -3.14 0.66 -17.12
CA ILE A 332 -2.57 0.06 -18.34
C ILE A 332 -3.42 -1.11 -18.83
N ASP A 333 -3.95 -1.94 -17.92
CA ASP A 333 -4.86 -3.03 -18.28
C ASP A 333 -6.22 -2.53 -18.79
N LEU A 334 -6.70 -1.36 -18.35
CA LEU A 334 -7.91 -0.75 -18.91
C LEU A 334 -7.70 -0.32 -20.37
N ARG A 335 -6.50 0.15 -20.76
CA ARG A 335 -6.20 0.52 -22.15
C ARG A 335 -6.39 -0.65 -23.12
N LYS A 336 -6.15 -1.89 -22.67
CA LYS A 336 -6.37 -3.11 -23.48
C LYS A 336 -7.86 -3.34 -23.76
N LYS A 337 -8.75 -2.83 -22.91
CA LYS A 337 -10.21 -3.00 -22.99
C LYS A 337 -10.91 -1.83 -23.69
N TYR A 338 -10.37 -0.62 -23.55
CA TYR A 338 -11.01 0.62 -23.99
C TYR A 338 -10.07 1.39 -24.93
N ASN A 339 -10.46 1.49 -26.21
CA ASN A 339 -9.69 2.18 -27.25
C ASN A 339 -9.72 3.71 -27.12
N ASN A 340 -10.68 4.24 -26.38
CA ASN A 340 -10.83 5.65 -26.02
C ASN A 340 -9.99 6.08 -24.81
N LEU A 341 -9.06 5.22 -24.35
CA LEU A 341 -8.06 5.53 -23.35
C LEU A 341 -6.66 5.60 -24.01
N GLU A 342 -6.08 6.80 -24.04
CA GLU A 342 -4.68 7.00 -24.42
C GLU A 342 -3.81 7.11 -23.17
N LEU A 343 -2.71 6.36 -23.13
CA LEU A 343 -1.73 6.42 -22.04
C LEU A 343 -0.37 6.80 -22.59
N GLN A 344 0.27 7.75 -21.92
CA GLN A 344 1.64 8.18 -22.17
C GLN A 344 2.45 8.16 -20.87
N HIS A 345 3.77 8.06 -20.99
CA HIS A 345 4.67 8.25 -19.86
C HIS A 345 5.93 9.01 -20.28
N LYS A 346 6.39 9.90 -19.39
CA LYS A 346 7.63 10.70 -19.54
C LYS A 346 8.44 10.64 -18.24
N ILE A 347 9.75 10.45 -18.34
CA ILE A 347 10.63 10.44 -17.16
C ILE A 347 10.77 11.80 -16.46
N ASP A 348 10.61 12.90 -17.19
CA ASP A 348 10.70 14.26 -16.63
C ASP A 348 9.44 14.56 -15.81
N TYR A 349 9.62 15.04 -14.57
CA TYR A 349 8.50 15.46 -13.73
C TYR A 349 7.82 16.72 -14.29
N LYS A 350 6.48 16.69 -14.31
CA LYS A 350 5.62 17.84 -14.57
C LYS A 350 4.67 18.05 -13.39
N TYR A 351 4.20 19.28 -13.24
CA TYR A 351 3.12 19.55 -12.30
C TYR A 351 1.86 18.79 -12.69
N PRO A 352 1.12 18.24 -11.72
CA PRO A 352 -0.17 17.62 -11.97
C PRO A 352 -1.12 18.61 -12.64
N SER A 353 -1.75 18.20 -13.73
CA SER A 353 -2.73 19.02 -14.42
C SER A 353 -3.94 18.21 -14.91
N VAL A 354 -5.06 18.88 -15.09
CA VAL A 354 -6.25 18.33 -15.75
C VAL A 354 -6.82 19.34 -16.72
N ILE A 355 -7.19 18.91 -17.92
CA ILE A 355 -7.82 19.70 -18.96
C ILE A 355 -9.11 19.01 -19.41
N LEU A 356 -10.20 19.77 -19.44
CA LEU A 356 -11.56 19.32 -19.70
C LEU A 356 -12.10 20.00 -20.96
N ASP A 357 -12.43 19.22 -21.98
CA ASP A 357 -12.94 19.65 -23.29
C ASP A 357 -12.11 20.75 -23.97
N ASN A 358 -10.81 20.83 -23.65
CA ASN A 358 -9.90 21.90 -24.09
C ASN A 358 -10.40 23.32 -23.75
N LYS A 359 -11.26 23.47 -22.74
CA LYS A 359 -11.87 24.75 -22.37
C LYS A 359 -11.55 25.16 -20.95
N VAL A 360 -11.51 24.18 -20.04
CA VAL A 360 -11.27 24.41 -18.62
C VAL A 360 -10.08 23.56 -18.24
N GLY A 361 -9.11 24.14 -17.53
CA GLY A 361 -8.00 23.37 -16.99
C GLY A 361 -7.60 23.84 -15.61
N TYR A 362 -6.98 22.93 -14.88
CA TYR A 362 -6.42 23.17 -13.55
C TYR A 362 -5.02 22.59 -13.49
N ILE A 363 -4.14 23.27 -12.78
CA ILE A 363 -2.79 22.82 -12.48
C ILE A 363 -2.55 22.95 -10.99
N ASP A 364 -1.89 21.96 -10.41
CA ASP A 364 -1.52 21.97 -9.00
C ASP A 364 -0.02 22.21 -8.84
N LYS A 365 0.34 23.38 -8.32
CA LYS A 365 1.72 23.70 -7.95
C LYS A 365 2.00 23.20 -6.54
N ILE A 366 2.31 21.92 -6.45
CA ILE A 366 2.67 21.29 -5.18
C ILE A 366 3.94 21.94 -4.64
N THR A 367 3.92 22.34 -3.37
CA THR A 367 5.11 22.83 -2.65
C THR A 367 5.21 22.22 -1.27
N LYS A 368 6.32 22.47 -0.58
CA LYS A 368 6.44 22.22 0.86
C LYS A 368 5.91 23.40 1.66
N TYR A 369 5.29 23.11 2.79
CA TYR A 369 4.84 24.07 3.78
C TYR A 369 5.50 23.75 5.12
N GLU A 370 6.05 24.78 5.78
CA GLU A 370 6.74 24.67 7.08
C GLU A 370 5.74 24.69 8.23
N LEU A 371 5.73 23.64 9.05
CA LEU A 371 4.76 23.44 10.14
C LEU A 371 5.20 24.01 11.49
N GLY A 372 6.47 24.42 11.61
CA GLY A 372 7.05 24.87 12.89
C GLY A 372 7.12 23.78 13.97
N LEU A 373 6.94 22.51 13.60
CA LEU A 373 7.04 21.35 14.48
C LEU A 373 8.48 20.83 14.53
N LYS A 374 8.84 20.13 15.61
CA LYS A 374 10.21 19.69 15.88
C LYS A 374 10.63 18.54 14.96
N ASN A 375 9.78 17.53 14.79
CA ASN A 375 10.09 16.34 14.01
C ASN A 375 9.33 16.28 12.69
N ASN A 376 8.16 16.91 12.59
CA ASN A 376 7.35 17.02 11.39
C ASN A 376 7.50 18.42 10.79
N THR A 377 8.70 18.78 10.38
CA THR A 377 9.04 20.17 9.99
C THR A 377 8.24 20.65 8.79
N THR A 378 7.92 19.77 7.83
CA THR A 378 7.19 20.13 6.61
C THR A 378 6.05 19.17 6.30
N CYS A 379 5.06 19.67 5.57
CA CYS A 379 4.09 18.86 4.85
C CYS A 379 3.95 19.34 3.40
N VAL A 380 3.27 18.53 2.59
CA VAL A 380 2.90 18.89 1.21
C VAL A 380 1.77 19.92 1.25
N THR A 381 1.77 20.90 0.35
CA THR A 381 0.62 21.79 0.13
C THR A 381 0.25 21.80 -1.35
N HIS A 382 -1.05 21.79 -1.62
CA HIS A 382 -1.61 21.86 -2.97
C HIS A 382 -1.98 23.31 -3.28
N ASN A 383 -1.41 23.88 -4.34
CA ASN A 383 -1.70 25.26 -4.78
C ASN A 383 -2.32 25.20 -6.16
N ILE A 384 -3.63 25.01 -6.19
CA ILE A 384 -4.35 24.78 -7.44
C ILE A 384 -4.70 26.11 -8.10
N SER A 385 -4.34 26.23 -9.37
CA SER A 385 -4.68 27.36 -10.21
C SER A 385 -5.52 26.91 -11.39
N LYS A 386 -6.49 27.73 -11.78
CA LYS A 386 -7.25 27.59 -13.01
C LYS A 386 -6.44 28.14 -14.18
N LEU A 387 -6.45 27.43 -15.31
CA LEU A 387 -5.85 27.86 -16.56
C LEU A 387 -6.83 28.81 -17.28
N THR A 388 -6.43 30.05 -17.52
CA THR A 388 -7.27 31.03 -18.24
C THR A 388 -7.23 30.83 -19.75
N ASN A 389 -6.11 30.33 -20.28
CA ASN A 389 -5.93 29.96 -21.67
C ASN A 389 -5.45 28.51 -21.76
N VAL A 390 -6.37 27.60 -22.10
CA VAL A 390 -6.03 26.22 -22.46
C VAL A 390 -5.50 26.25 -23.89
N LYS A 391 -4.24 26.63 -24.06
CA LYS A 391 -3.53 26.30 -25.29
C LYS A 391 -3.22 24.82 -25.19
N GLN A 392 -3.66 24.04 -26.19
CA GLN A 392 -2.93 22.80 -26.43
C GLN A 392 -1.47 23.22 -26.62
N GLU A 393 -0.56 22.70 -25.81
CA GLU A 393 0.73 22.35 -26.41
C GLU A 393 0.33 21.46 -27.60
N ASP A 394 0.35 22.03 -28.80
CA ASP A 394 0.45 21.20 -29.98
C ASP A 394 1.62 20.25 -29.66
N GLU A 395 1.38 18.95 -29.73
CA GLU A 395 2.44 17.93 -29.58
C GLU A 395 3.54 18.07 -30.66
N THR A 396 3.52 19.13 -31.46
CA THR A 396 4.57 19.57 -32.39
C THR A 396 5.61 20.50 -31.75
N GLY A 397 5.37 21.03 -30.56
CA GLY A 397 6.24 22.01 -29.87
C GLY A 397 7.33 21.44 -28.98
N ASN A 398 7.83 20.23 -29.28
CA ASN A 398 9.16 19.71 -28.93
C ASN A 398 9.21 18.26 -29.45
N SER A 399 9.04 18.09 -30.76
CA SER A 399 9.64 16.93 -31.41
C SER A 399 11.17 17.13 -31.39
N GLU A 400 11.79 17.04 -30.20
CA GLU A 400 13.16 16.52 -30.16
C GLU A 400 13.07 15.22 -30.96
N ASN A 401 13.65 15.19 -32.16
CA ASN A 401 13.60 14.08 -33.13
C ASN A 401 13.42 12.72 -32.43
N LEU A 402 12.16 12.30 -32.21
CA LEU A 402 11.89 11.08 -31.46
C LEU A 402 12.45 9.96 -32.29
N LYS A 403 13.53 9.34 -31.81
CA LYS A 403 14.18 8.28 -32.56
C LYS A 403 13.16 7.18 -32.78
N ALA A 404 13.07 6.71 -34.01
CA ALA A 404 12.24 5.56 -34.33
C ALA A 404 12.66 4.41 -33.41
N LEU A 405 11.70 3.86 -32.67
CA LEU A 405 11.97 2.76 -31.75
C LEU A 405 12.53 1.57 -32.51
N THR A 406 13.46 0.86 -31.88
CA THR A 406 14.03 -0.36 -32.44
C THR A 406 12.92 -1.37 -32.72
N LYS A 407 12.86 -1.88 -33.97
CA LYS A 407 11.90 -2.93 -34.34
C LYS A 407 12.13 -4.16 -33.44
N PRO A 408 11.11 -4.61 -32.68
CA PRO A 408 11.27 -5.73 -31.77
C PRO A 408 11.40 -7.06 -32.52
N ILE A 409 12.21 -7.96 -31.97
CA ILE A 409 12.23 -9.38 -32.33
C ILE A 409 10.94 -9.99 -31.79
N ASN A 410 10.09 -10.49 -32.70
CA ASN A 410 8.72 -10.90 -32.36
C ASN A 410 8.49 -12.41 -32.44
N ASN A 411 9.46 -13.19 -32.93
CA ASN A 411 9.38 -14.63 -33.08
C ASN A 411 10.59 -15.32 -32.43
N LEU A 412 10.40 -16.58 -32.03
CA LEU A 412 11.40 -17.33 -31.28
C LEU A 412 12.60 -17.73 -32.15
N ASP A 413 12.40 -17.98 -33.44
CA ASP A 413 13.47 -18.42 -34.34
C ASP A 413 14.50 -17.31 -34.57
N GLU A 414 14.03 -16.08 -34.80
CA GLU A 414 14.88 -14.89 -34.90
C GLU A 414 15.62 -14.61 -33.59
N LEU A 415 14.94 -14.75 -32.44
CA LEU A 415 15.58 -14.61 -31.13
C LEU A 415 16.71 -15.63 -30.94
N LYS A 416 16.43 -16.91 -31.21
CA LYS A 416 17.42 -17.99 -31.12
C LYS A 416 18.60 -17.77 -32.06
N TYR A 417 18.31 -17.31 -33.28
CA TYR A 417 19.35 -16.98 -34.25
C TYR A 417 20.26 -15.84 -33.76
N GLN A 418 19.70 -14.77 -33.18
CA GLN A 418 20.47 -13.67 -32.63
C GLN A 418 21.33 -14.11 -31.43
N ILE A 419 20.77 -14.90 -30.52
CA ILE A 419 21.52 -15.44 -29.37
C ILE A 419 22.67 -16.33 -29.85
N LYS A 420 22.40 -17.23 -30.80
CA LYS A 420 23.43 -18.11 -31.38
C LYS A 420 24.58 -17.29 -31.98
N LYS A 421 24.27 -16.23 -32.73
CA LYS A 421 25.30 -15.32 -33.27
C LYS A 421 26.13 -14.65 -32.18
N ILE A 422 25.48 -14.17 -31.12
CA ILE A 422 26.19 -13.56 -29.98
C ILE A 422 27.13 -14.58 -29.35
N VAL A 423 26.66 -15.81 -29.10
CA VAL A 423 27.48 -16.89 -28.52
C VAL A 423 28.68 -17.22 -29.40
N GLU A 424 28.47 -17.42 -30.70
CA GLU A 424 29.55 -17.73 -31.65
C GLU A 424 30.57 -16.59 -31.75
N SER A 425 30.12 -15.33 -31.87
CA SER A 425 31.01 -14.17 -31.94
C SER A 425 31.73 -13.89 -30.62
N ALA A 426 31.09 -14.14 -29.48
CA ALA A 426 31.70 -13.98 -28.16
C ALA A 426 32.81 -15.00 -27.91
N LYS A 427 32.61 -16.26 -28.34
CA LYS A 427 33.64 -17.31 -28.27
C LYS A 427 34.82 -16.98 -29.19
N SER A 428 34.57 -16.43 -30.38
CA SER A 428 35.64 -15.94 -31.25
C SER A 428 36.42 -14.79 -30.60
N LEU A 429 35.71 -13.81 -30.03
CA LEU A 429 36.32 -12.68 -29.34
C LEU A 429 37.13 -13.13 -28.11
N ASP A 430 36.67 -14.15 -27.39
CA ASP A 430 37.38 -14.70 -26.23
C ASP A 430 38.79 -15.18 -26.59
N VAL A 431 38.92 -15.94 -27.68
CA VAL A 431 40.21 -16.39 -28.21
C VAL A 431 41.08 -15.20 -28.62
N GLU A 432 40.51 -14.21 -29.31
CA GLU A 432 41.22 -12.99 -29.68
C GLU A 432 41.70 -12.20 -28.45
N MET A 433 40.91 -12.14 -27.37
CA MET A 433 41.31 -11.50 -26.13
C MET A 433 42.44 -12.26 -25.43
N GLU A 434 42.36 -13.59 -25.40
CA GLU A 434 43.40 -14.45 -24.84
C GLU A 434 44.73 -14.32 -25.60
N ASP A 435 44.68 -14.30 -26.93
CA ASP A 435 45.88 -14.14 -27.77
C ASP A 435 46.61 -12.80 -27.53
N TYR A 436 45.86 -11.72 -27.29
CA TYR A 436 46.44 -10.38 -27.13
C TYR A 436 46.81 -10.01 -25.70
N TYR A 437 45.96 -10.37 -24.73
CA TYR A 437 46.11 -9.97 -23.33
C TYR A 437 46.55 -11.13 -22.43
N GLY A 438 46.68 -12.34 -22.96
CA GLY A 438 46.97 -13.55 -22.20
C GLY A 438 45.78 -14.06 -21.39
N ILE A 439 44.61 -13.43 -21.52
CA ILE A 439 43.39 -13.85 -20.82
C ILE A 439 42.13 -13.51 -21.61
N GLY A 440 41.24 -14.49 -21.74
CA GLY A 440 39.89 -14.33 -22.26
C GLY A 440 38.90 -13.81 -21.20
N TRP A 441 37.67 -13.55 -21.64
CA TRP A 441 36.55 -13.18 -20.76
C TRP A 441 35.62 -14.34 -20.42
N LEU A 442 35.76 -15.49 -21.10
CA LEU A 442 35.00 -16.71 -20.84
C LEU A 442 35.74 -17.69 -19.91
N ASP A 443 35.01 -18.64 -19.31
CA ASP A 443 35.63 -19.73 -18.54
C ASP A 443 35.97 -20.92 -19.46
N ASN A 444 37.26 -21.09 -19.77
CA ASN A 444 37.76 -22.10 -20.70
C ASN A 444 37.00 -22.11 -22.05
N GLY A 445 36.72 -20.92 -22.60
CA GLY A 445 35.94 -20.75 -23.83
C GLY A 445 34.44 -21.02 -23.71
N GLN A 446 33.91 -21.19 -22.49
CA GLN A 446 32.51 -21.47 -22.22
C GLN A 446 31.82 -20.38 -21.40
N PHE A 447 30.52 -20.22 -21.65
CA PHE A 447 29.68 -19.36 -20.83
C PHE A 447 29.26 -20.05 -19.54
N LEU A 448 29.17 -19.29 -18.45
CA LEU A 448 28.53 -19.78 -17.23
C LEU A 448 27.04 -20.07 -17.53
N ASN A 449 26.59 -21.29 -17.21
CA ASN A 449 25.23 -21.75 -17.49
C ASN A 449 24.78 -21.56 -18.95
N GLU A 450 25.61 -21.92 -19.95
CA GLU A 450 25.30 -21.73 -21.38
C GLU A 450 23.90 -22.28 -21.78
N TYR A 451 23.44 -23.36 -21.16
CA TYR A 451 22.09 -23.92 -21.37
C TYR A 451 20.94 -22.93 -21.07
N ASN A 452 21.17 -21.90 -20.24
CA ASN A 452 20.18 -20.86 -20.00
C ASN A 452 19.98 -19.97 -21.23
N LEU A 453 21.04 -19.71 -22.01
CA LEU A 453 20.98 -18.91 -23.23
C LEU A 453 20.07 -19.56 -24.28
N ASP A 454 20.14 -20.90 -24.42
CA ASP A 454 19.28 -21.67 -25.31
C ASP A 454 17.79 -21.62 -24.93
N ASN A 455 17.53 -21.38 -23.64
CA ASN A 455 16.18 -21.37 -23.05
C ASN A 455 15.58 -19.97 -22.91
N ILE A 456 16.29 -18.91 -23.33
CA ILE A 456 15.77 -17.55 -23.33
C ILE A 456 14.49 -17.46 -24.18
N LYS A 457 13.45 -16.87 -23.61
CA LYS A 457 12.13 -16.68 -24.25
C LYS A 457 11.93 -15.22 -24.65
N LEU A 458 10.94 -14.98 -25.52
CA LEU A 458 10.46 -13.65 -25.86
C LEU A 458 9.96 -12.92 -24.60
N ALA A 459 10.50 -11.74 -24.34
CA ALA A 459 10.16 -10.89 -23.20
C ALA A 459 8.83 -10.15 -23.40
N LYS A 460 7.70 -10.87 -23.39
CA LYS A 460 6.36 -10.31 -23.63
C LYS A 460 5.77 -9.52 -22.45
N ASN A 461 6.35 -9.67 -21.27
CA ASN A 461 5.94 -9.00 -20.04
C ASN A 461 7.11 -8.87 -19.06
N GLU A 462 6.90 -8.10 -17.99
CA GLU A 462 7.89 -7.84 -16.94
C GLU A 462 8.56 -9.11 -16.40
N LYS A 463 7.79 -10.16 -16.10
CA LYS A 463 8.32 -11.43 -15.58
C LYS A 463 9.26 -12.11 -16.58
N SER A 464 8.84 -12.23 -17.83
CA SER A 464 9.68 -12.82 -18.89
C SER A 464 10.92 -11.97 -19.19
N TYR A 465 10.82 -10.64 -19.09
CA TYR A 465 11.94 -9.72 -19.26
C TYR A 465 12.94 -9.80 -18.09
N SER A 466 12.45 -9.88 -16.86
CA SER A 466 13.26 -10.09 -15.66
C SER A 466 14.06 -11.40 -15.74
N ASN A 467 13.42 -12.51 -16.13
CA ASN A 467 14.12 -13.77 -16.37
C ASN A 467 15.19 -13.64 -17.46
N PHE A 468 14.85 -13.04 -18.61
CA PHE A 468 15.81 -12.78 -19.69
C PHE A 468 17.04 -12.00 -19.21
N THR A 469 16.84 -10.87 -18.53
CA THR A 469 17.97 -10.05 -18.04
C THR A 469 18.80 -10.78 -16.99
N LYS A 470 18.18 -11.60 -16.14
CA LYS A 470 18.87 -12.43 -15.14
C LYS A 470 19.73 -13.48 -15.81
N ASP A 471 19.15 -14.26 -16.72
CA ASP A 471 19.82 -15.38 -17.39
C ASP A 471 20.99 -14.87 -18.24
N LEU A 472 20.78 -13.80 -19.01
CA LEU A 472 21.83 -13.19 -19.83
C LEU A 472 22.95 -12.56 -18.98
N ASN A 473 22.61 -11.89 -17.87
CA ASN A 473 23.61 -11.28 -16.98
C ASN A 473 24.46 -12.34 -16.28
N ALA A 474 23.85 -13.45 -15.84
CA ALA A 474 24.58 -14.57 -15.24
C ALA A 474 25.60 -15.17 -16.22
N SER A 475 25.21 -15.35 -17.48
CA SER A 475 26.12 -15.91 -18.48
C SER A 475 27.22 -14.96 -18.95
N MET A 476 26.95 -13.66 -19.06
CA MET A 476 27.89 -12.72 -19.71
C MET A 476 28.61 -11.74 -18.78
N VAL A 477 28.03 -11.39 -17.63
CA VAL A 477 28.57 -10.34 -16.74
C VAL A 477 29.19 -10.93 -15.49
N GLU A 478 28.50 -11.88 -14.84
CA GLU A 478 28.99 -12.50 -13.61
C GLU A 478 30.32 -13.25 -13.83
N LEU A 479 30.49 -13.83 -15.02
CA LEU A 479 31.71 -14.49 -15.47
C LEU A 479 32.93 -13.54 -15.48
N ILE A 480 32.75 -12.28 -15.90
CA ILE A 480 33.83 -11.27 -15.92
C ILE A 480 34.25 -10.90 -14.50
N ASP A 481 33.28 -10.79 -13.60
CA ASP A 481 33.53 -10.53 -12.18
C ASP A 481 34.25 -11.73 -11.51
N GLU A 482 33.98 -12.96 -11.93
CA GLU A 482 34.69 -14.17 -11.49
C GLU A 482 36.14 -14.20 -12.01
N ARG A 483 36.36 -13.96 -13.31
CA ARG A 483 37.72 -13.89 -13.89
C ARG A 483 38.58 -12.82 -13.24
N GLY A 484 38.02 -11.65 -12.97
CA GLY A 484 38.71 -10.58 -12.24
C GLY A 484 39.21 -11.04 -10.87
N LYS A 485 38.41 -11.82 -10.13
CA LYS A 485 38.81 -12.37 -8.82
C LYS A 485 39.92 -13.42 -8.95
N GLU A 486 39.88 -14.28 -9.97
CA GLU A 486 40.94 -15.26 -10.24
C GLU A 486 42.28 -14.58 -10.52
N MET A 487 42.25 -13.41 -11.16
CA MET A 487 43.43 -12.57 -11.39
C MET A 487 43.86 -11.75 -10.15
N GLY A 488 43.09 -11.79 -9.05
CA GLY A 488 43.32 -10.95 -7.88
C GLY A 488 42.96 -9.47 -8.07
N ILE A 489 42.19 -9.12 -9.11
CA ILE A 489 41.79 -7.75 -9.45
C ILE A 489 40.39 -7.46 -8.92
N ASN A 490 40.33 -6.63 -7.88
CA ASN A 490 39.06 -6.17 -7.34
C ASN A 490 38.36 -5.21 -8.32
N ASN A 491 37.04 -5.38 -8.51
CA ASN A 491 36.21 -4.56 -9.39
C ASN A 491 36.66 -4.54 -10.87
N TYR A 492 37.24 -5.65 -11.35
CA TYR A 492 37.75 -5.79 -12.72
C TYR A 492 36.80 -5.26 -13.80
N PHE A 493 35.50 -5.56 -13.69
CA PHE A 493 34.48 -5.05 -14.61
C PHE A 493 34.50 -3.52 -14.74
N TYR A 494 34.63 -2.80 -13.63
CA TYR A 494 34.57 -1.33 -13.59
C TYR A 494 35.92 -0.64 -13.78
N THR A 495 37.03 -1.39 -13.74
CA THR A 495 38.39 -0.86 -13.87
C THR A 495 39.00 -1.27 -15.19
N GLU A 496 39.72 -2.40 -15.23
CA GLU A 496 40.49 -2.83 -16.39
C GLU A 496 39.61 -3.22 -17.57
N PHE A 497 38.52 -3.97 -17.33
CA PHE A 497 37.62 -4.37 -18.40
C PHE A 497 36.98 -3.16 -19.10
N LYS A 498 36.57 -2.16 -18.31
CA LYS A 498 36.05 -0.89 -18.84
C LYS A 498 37.09 -0.12 -19.65
N ASN A 499 38.34 -0.10 -19.21
CA ASN A 499 39.41 0.65 -19.89
C ASN A 499 39.85 -0.04 -21.19
N ASN A 500 39.95 -1.37 -21.16
CA ASN A 500 40.42 -2.16 -22.30
C ASN A 500 39.31 -2.39 -23.33
N PHE A 501 38.06 -2.56 -22.88
CA PHE A 501 36.91 -2.89 -23.73
C PHE A 501 35.71 -1.96 -23.48
N PRO A 502 35.86 -0.64 -23.68
CA PRO A 502 34.87 0.36 -23.23
C PRO A 502 33.48 0.17 -23.85
N LYS A 503 33.42 -0.25 -25.11
CA LYS A 503 32.15 -0.49 -25.82
C LYS A 503 31.43 -1.73 -25.29
N LEU A 504 32.15 -2.82 -25.09
CA LEU A 504 31.63 -4.07 -24.53
C LEU A 504 31.19 -3.88 -23.09
N HIS A 505 32.01 -3.20 -22.28
CA HIS A 505 31.63 -2.77 -20.95
C HIS A 505 30.34 -1.94 -20.97
N HIS A 506 30.20 -0.96 -21.86
CA HIS A 506 28.99 -0.13 -21.93
C HIS A 506 27.72 -0.94 -22.28
N ALA A 507 27.81 -1.91 -23.20
CA ALA A 507 26.69 -2.79 -23.54
C ALA A 507 26.31 -3.72 -22.38
N LEU A 508 27.30 -4.25 -21.66
CA LEU A 508 27.07 -5.11 -20.49
C LEU A 508 26.59 -4.36 -19.25
N ASP A 509 27.09 -3.13 -19.01
CA ASP A 509 26.62 -2.27 -17.93
C ASP A 509 25.15 -1.89 -18.17
N ARG A 510 24.74 -1.68 -19.43
CA ARG A 510 23.32 -1.51 -19.80
C ARG A 510 22.47 -2.71 -19.37
N LEU A 511 22.90 -3.95 -19.68
CA LEU A 511 22.22 -5.17 -19.22
C LEU A 511 22.14 -5.23 -17.69
N ARG A 512 23.25 -4.96 -17.00
CA ARG A 512 23.35 -4.97 -15.53
C ARG A 512 22.41 -3.95 -14.89
N VAL A 513 22.32 -2.74 -15.46
CA VAL A 513 21.42 -1.67 -15.00
C VAL A 513 19.95 -2.07 -15.19
N TYR A 514 19.59 -2.63 -16.35
CA TYR A 514 18.22 -3.11 -16.57
C TYR A 514 17.84 -4.27 -15.65
N ARG A 515 18.74 -5.25 -15.45
CA ARG A 515 18.55 -6.33 -14.47
C ARG A 515 18.30 -5.76 -13.07
N ASN A 516 19.13 -4.82 -12.63
CA ASN A 516 18.99 -4.19 -11.31
C ASN A 516 17.64 -3.46 -11.17
N SER A 517 17.19 -2.77 -12.23
CA SER A 517 15.89 -2.07 -12.24
C SER A 517 14.70 -3.01 -12.10
N MET A 518 14.84 -4.29 -12.50
CA MET A 518 13.80 -5.30 -12.35
C MET A 518 13.84 -6.01 -10.99
N GLN A 519 15.00 -6.06 -10.34
CA GLN A 519 15.20 -6.77 -9.06
C GLN A 519 14.99 -5.89 -7.83
N HIS A 520 15.15 -4.57 -7.97
CA HIS A 520 15.04 -3.61 -6.88
C HIS A 520 13.95 -2.59 -7.17
N ASN A 521 13.10 -2.32 -6.17
CA ASN A 521 12.10 -1.26 -6.27
C ASN A 521 12.75 0.13 -6.40
N ASN A 522 13.92 0.33 -5.76
CA ASN A 522 14.67 1.57 -5.80
C ASN A 522 16.12 1.30 -6.24
N LEU A 523 16.56 2.01 -7.28
CA LEU A 523 17.97 2.07 -7.66
C LEU A 523 18.68 3.11 -6.79
N ASN A 524 19.95 2.87 -6.46
CA ASN A 524 20.78 3.94 -5.90
C ASN A 524 20.94 5.10 -6.91
N SER A 525 21.32 6.28 -6.45
CA SER A 525 21.37 7.50 -7.27
C SER A 525 22.20 7.34 -8.56
N GLN A 526 23.36 6.68 -8.48
CA GLN A 526 24.23 6.45 -9.64
C GLN A 526 23.59 5.50 -10.67
N ASN A 527 23.01 4.38 -10.23
CA ASN A 527 22.34 3.43 -11.11
C ASN A 527 21.04 4.00 -11.68
N LEU A 528 20.33 4.85 -10.93
CA LEU A 528 19.15 5.55 -11.42
C LEU A 528 19.52 6.47 -12.59
N ILE A 529 20.58 7.28 -12.47
CA ILE A 529 21.05 8.14 -13.57
C ILE A 529 21.38 7.32 -14.82
N LYS A 530 22.11 6.21 -14.66
CA LYS A 530 22.41 5.30 -15.79
C LYS A 530 21.14 4.73 -16.42
N TYR A 531 20.21 4.25 -15.58
CA TYR A 531 18.95 3.69 -16.04
C TYR A 531 18.15 4.71 -16.87
N LEU A 532 18.04 5.95 -16.38
CA LEU A 532 17.32 7.01 -17.09
C LEU A 532 17.99 7.37 -18.41
N ASN A 533 19.32 7.38 -18.47
CA ASN A 533 20.06 7.59 -19.72
C ASN A 533 19.76 6.48 -20.75
N TYR A 534 19.77 5.22 -20.32
CA TYR A 534 19.46 4.09 -21.20
C TYR A 534 17.99 4.06 -21.64
N ILE A 535 17.04 4.33 -20.74
CA ILE A 535 15.62 4.43 -21.10
C ILE A 535 15.38 5.60 -22.06
N LYS A 536 16.08 6.73 -21.88
CA LYS A 536 16.01 7.87 -22.81
C LYS A 536 16.52 7.48 -24.20
N SER A 537 17.60 6.72 -24.32
CA SER A 537 18.12 6.26 -25.62
C SER A 537 17.29 5.15 -26.26
N ASP A 538 16.79 4.21 -25.46
CA ASP A 538 16.25 2.95 -25.95
C ASP A 538 14.73 2.99 -26.16
N LEU A 539 14.03 3.78 -25.35
CA LEU A 539 12.56 3.91 -25.33
C LEU A 539 12.06 5.36 -25.33
N ASN A 540 12.92 6.32 -25.71
CA ASN A 540 12.61 7.76 -25.72
C ASN A 540 12.12 8.30 -24.36
N GLY A 541 12.60 7.75 -23.25
CA GLY A 541 12.25 8.27 -21.92
C GLY A 541 10.90 7.78 -21.40
N THR A 542 10.41 6.66 -21.93
CA THR A 542 9.14 6.03 -21.53
C THR A 542 9.38 4.63 -20.99
N PHE A 543 8.70 4.25 -19.91
CA PHE A 543 8.80 2.91 -19.34
C PHE A 543 8.20 1.84 -20.27
N PRO A 544 8.78 0.61 -20.27
CA PRO A 544 8.42 -0.42 -21.24
C PRO A 544 6.96 -0.86 -21.17
N GLU A 545 6.32 -0.84 -20.00
CA GLU A 545 4.91 -1.21 -19.82
C GLU A 545 3.91 -0.26 -20.50
N PHE A 546 4.32 0.97 -20.84
CA PHE A 546 3.46 1.91 -21.58
C PHE A 546 3.46 1.66 -23.09
N TYR A 547 4.37 0.82 -23.59
CA TYR A 547 4.39 0.37 -24.98
C TYR A 547 3.84 -1.05 -25.12
N SER A 548 3.09 -1.31 -26.19
CA SER A 548 2.52 -2.65 -26.47
C SER A 548 3.57 -3.76 -26.58
N ASN A 549 4.82 -3.41 -26.93
CA ASN A 549 5.95 -4.33 -27.05
C ASN A 549 7.22 -3.81 -26.32
N GLY A 550 7.08 -2.91 -25.34
CA GLY A 550 8.26 -2.22 -24.77
C GLY A 550 9.34 -3.15 -24.22
N TYR A 551 8.95 -4.23 -23.53
CA TYR A 551 9.91 -5.24 -23.05
C TYR A 551 10.60 -6.02 -24.19
N LEU A 552 9.91 -6.28 -25.30
CA LEU A 552 10.52 -6.91 -26.49
C LEU A 552 11.48 -5.95 -27.19
N ILE A 553 11.15 -4.66 -27.24
CA ILE A 553 12.03 -3.62 -27.77
C ILE A 553 13.31 -3.59 -26.94
N LEU A 554 13.22 -3.53 -25.61
CA LEU A 554 14.39 -3.56 -24.72
C LEU A 554 15.21 -4.85 -24.86
N GLN A 555 14.56 -6.02 -24.92
CA GLN A 555 15.26 -7.29 -25.17
C GLN A 555 16.05 -7.23 -26.49
N THR A 556 15.45 -6.68 -27.54
CA THR A 556 16.08 -6.54 -28.85
C THR A 556 17.25 -5.56 -28.81
N VAL A 557 17.10 -4.41 -28.14
CA VAL A 557 18.16 -3.40 -27.99
C VAL A 557 19.35 -4.01 -27.24
N ILE A 558 19.12 -4.66 -26.10
CA ILE A 558 20.19 -5.30 -25.31
C ILE A 558 20.98 -6.30 -26.17
N LEU A 559 20.29 -7.21 -26.87
CA LEU A 559 20.96 -8.22 -27.70
C LEU A 559 21.75 -7.58 -28.85
N LYS A 560 21.18 -6.58 -29.53
CA LYS A 560 21.87 -5.89 -30.64
C LYS A 560 23.09 -5.12 -30.16
N GLU A 561 22.99 -4.43 -29.03
CA GLU A 561 24.09 -3.64 -28.48
C GLU A 561 25.24 -4.54 -28.02
N ILE A 562 24.93 -5.67 -27.38
CA ILE A 562 25.94 -6.67 -27.02
C ILE A 562 26.60 -7.24 -28.28
N PHE A 563 25.81 -7.67 -29.27
CA PHE A 563 26.34 -8.21 -30.52
C PHE A 563 27.26 -7.20 -31.23
N ASN A 564 26.80 -5.96 -31.40
CA ASN A 564 27.59 -4.90 -32.03
C ASN A 564 28.86 -4.61 -31.23
N ALA A 565 28.78 -4.56 -29.90
CA ALA A 565 29.95 -4.30 -29.07
C ALA A 565 30.99 -5.42 -29.15
N ILE A 566 30.57 -6.69 -29.26
CA ILE A 566 31.48 -7.82 -29.50
C ILE A 566 32.21 -7.66 -30.84
N ILE A 567 31.46 -7.40 -31.91
CA ILE A 567 32.03 -7.23 -33.26
C ILE A 567 32.97 -6.03 -33.32
N GLU A 568 32.61 -4.92 -32.70
CA GLU A 568 33.47 -3.73 -32.65
C GLU A 568 34.73 -3.96 -31.83
N THR A 569 34.63 -4.67 -30.71
CA THR A 569 35.79 -4.99 -29.87
C THR A 569 36.75 -5.89 -30.64
N SER A 570 36.26 -6.94 -31.32
CA SER A 570 37.08 -7.80 -32.19
C SER A 570 37.79 -7.00 -33.29
N ARG A 571 37.08 -6.05 -33.94
CA ARG A 571 37.70 -5.16 -34.94
C ARG A 571 38.77 -4.26 -34.34
N ASP A 572 38.56 -3.75 -33.14
CA ASP A 572 39.50 -2.86 -32.47
C ASP A 572 40.76 -3.62 -32.03
N LEU A 573 40.65 -4.89 -31.61
CA LEU A 573 41.80 -5.78 -31.37
C LEU A 573 42.59 -6.06 -32.64
N ASN A 574 41.90 -6.45 -33.72
CA ASN A 574 42.54 -6.74 -35.00
C ASN A 574 43.28 -5.55 -35.62
N LYS A 575 42.93 -4.31 -35.26
CA LYS A 575 43.69 -3.11 -35.66
C LYS A 575 44.96 -2.89 -34.85
N ILE A 576 45.08 -3.50 -33.68
CA ILE A 576 46.22 -3.34 -32.77
C ILE A 576 47.32 -4.38 -33.07
N ALA A 577 47.01 -5.56 -33.64
CA ALA A 577 48.06 -6.51 -34.07
C ALA A 577 48.64 -6.22 -35.46
N LEU A 578 48.00 -5.35 -36.25
CA LEU A 578 48.56 -4.83 -37.50
C LEU A 578 49.41 -3.59 -37.19
#